data_AF-A0A5R9K6Y9-F1
#
_entry.id   AF-A0A5R9K6Y9-F1
#
_cell.length_a   1.000
_cell.length_b   1.000
_cell.length_c   1.000
_cell.angle_alpha   90.00
_cell.angle_beta   90.00
_cell.angle_gamma   90.00
#
_symmetry.space_group_name_H-M   'P 1'
#
loop_
_entity.id
_entity.type
_entity.pdbx_description
1 polymer ?
#
loop_
_entity_poly.entity_id
_entity_poly.type
_entity_poly.pdbx_seq_one_letter_code
_entity_poly.pdbx_strand_id
1 'polypeptide(L)'
;MRESVVFWIAVLLPVLGFAQNTHLASASPNTDTNVAQKKPLELKERRVLPLFGEAGKTSEQIDHEIKFLSECDRSFSSRTEASNFFAARAWEYLQEGALDTACYRFNLAHLLNDKNVEAYWGLGVVSYQRENWTDAKRMLSRGINIQNDNVALLVDLSTVDLKLYALTNRKEDLDEAGKLLKHATELDSTYALGQYNLALLHYNLNEPEKSWEYLHKGRALDFSLMNLDFVELLKAKMPDPQGFFK
;
A
#
# COMPACT_ATOMS: atom_id res chain seq x y z
N MET A 1 6.70 -5.13 35.12
CA MET A 1 7.17 -6.05 34.05
C MET A 1 6.35 -7.31 34.10
N ARG A 2 5.35 -7.42 33.23
CA ARG A 2 4.67 -8.67 32.87
C ARG A 2 4.27 -8.53 31.40
N GLU A 3 5.03 -9.21 30.55
CA GLU A 3 4.69 -9.44 29.16
C GLU A 3 3.45 -10.33 29.11
N SER A 4 2.48 -9.98 28.26
CA SER A 4 1.30 -10.80 28.02
C SER A 4 1.30 -11.22 26.55
N VAL A 5 2.06 -12.28 26.27
CA VAL A 5 1.91 -13.08 25.05
C VAL A 5 0.79 -14.08 25.33
N VAL A 6 -0.33 -13.97 24.62
CA VAL A 6 -1.42 -14.95 24.70
C VAL A 6 -1.20 -16.02 23.62
N PHE A 7 -0.81 -17.20 24.08
CA PHE A 7 -0.80 -18.46 23.34
C PHE A 7 -2.20 -19.09 23.34
N TRP A 8 -2.56 -19.77 22.24
CA TRP A 8 -3.51 -20.89 22.26
C TRP A 8 -2.78 -22.18 21.84
N ILE A 9 -2.95 -23.23 22.65
CA ILE A 9 -2.26 -24.52 22.61
C ILE A 9 -3.27 -25.68 22.40
N ALA A 10 -2.80 -26.71 21.69
CA ALA A 10 -3.16 -28.15 21.72
C ALA A 10 -4.47 -28.59 21.01
N VAL A 11 -4.56 -29.78 20.38
CA VAL A 11 -4.17 -31.12 20.87
C VAL A 11 -3.79 -32.11 19.74
N LEU A 12 -2.82 -32.98 20.06
CA LEU A 12 -2.30 -34.18 19.36
C LEU A 12 -3.26 -35.40 19.37
N LEU A 13 -3.09 -36.37 18.45
CA LEU A 13 -2.57 -37.75 18.71
C LEU A 13 -2.86 -38.75 17.54
N PRO A 14 -2.18 -39.93 17.49
CA PRO A 14 -1.66 -40.59 16.29
C PRO A 14 -2.36 -41.90 15.93
N VAL A 15 -2.04 -42.49 14.77
CA VAL A 15 -2.18 -43.94 14.53
C VAL A 15 -0.98 -44.48 13.74
N LEU A 16 -0.32 -45.46 14.34
CA LEU A 16 0.66 -46.38 13.75
C LEU A 16 -0.05 -47.40 12.84
N GLY A 17 0.56 -47.75 11.71
CA GLY A 17 0.10 -48.85 10.85
C GLY A 17 1.16 -49.36 9.87
N PHE A 18 1.83 -50.44 10.28
CA PHE A 18 2.51 -51.51 9.52
C PHE A 18 3.20 -51.24 8.17
N ALA A 19 4.50 -51.56 8.16
CA ALA A 19 5.31 -51.79 6.96
C ALA A 19 4.98 -53.14 6.29
N GLN A 20 4.93 -53.16 4.96
CA GLN A 20 5.20 -54.33 4.12
C GLN A 20 6.08 -53.95 2.92
N ASN A 21 6.87 -54.93 2.51
CA ASN A 21 8.11 -54.85 1.74
C ASN A 21 7.93 -54.64 0.22
N THR A 22 9.00 -54.06 -0.35
CA THR A 22 9.59 -54.28 -1.69
C THR A 22 8.75 -54.00 -2.93
N HIS A 23 9.18 -53.04 -3.74
CA HIS A 23 9.74 -53.30 -5.08
C HIS A 23 10.48 -52.03 -5.57
N LEU A 24 11.80 -52.14 -5.74
CA LEU A 24 12.60 -51.17 -6.49
C LEU A 24 12.26 -51.32 -7.98
N ALA A 25 11.47 -50.40 -8.50
CA ALA A 25 11.32 -50.17 -9.93
C ALA A 25 11.82 -48.75 -10.22
N SER A 26 12.81 -48.63 -11.09
CA SER A 26 13.37 -47.38 -11.56
C SER A 26 12.29 -46.52 -12.22
N ALA A 27 11.87 -45.45 -11.55
CA ALA A 27 11.06 -44.39 -12.12
C ALA A 27 11.99 -43.29 -12.65
N SER A 28 12.00 -43.11 -13.96
CA SER A 28 12.49 -41.90 -14.63
C SER A 28 11.87 -40.65 -14.00
N PRO A 29 12.51 -39.47 -14.06
CA PRO A 29 11.93 -38.26 -13.50
C PRO A 29 10.70 -37.86 -14.33
N ASN A 30 9.51 -38.19 -13.85
CA ASN A 30 8.28 -37.56 -14.31
C ASN A 30 8.39 -36.08 -14.00
N THR A 31 8.53 -35.29 -15.06
CA THR A 31 8.41 -33.84 -14.99
C THR A 31 6.92 -33.54 -14.90
N ASP A 32 6.32 -33.78 -13.73
CA ASP A 32 4.96 -33.36 -13.44
C ASP A 32 4.93 -31.85 -13.20
N THR A 33 5.30 -31.06 -14.21
CA THR A 33 4.90 -29.66 -14.31
C THR A 33 3.49 -29.61 -14.85
N ASN A 34 2.54 -30.19 -14.13
CA ASN A 34 1.13 -29.88 -14.32
C ASN A 34 0.77 -28.68 -13.43
N VAL A 35 1.46 -27.56 -13.68
CA VAL A 35 0.97 -26.26 -13.25
C VAL A 35 -0.19 -25.97 -14.19
N ALA A 36 -1.40 -26.31 -13.76
CA ALA A 36 -2.62 -25.94 -14.49
C ALA A 36 -2.49 -24.47 -14.89
N GLN A 37 -2.41 -24.19 -16.21
CA GLN A 37 -2.32 -22.83 -16.71
C GLN A 37 -3.53 -22.08 -16.20
N LYS A 38 -3.31 -21.19 -15.23
CA LYS A 38 -4.38 -20.36 -14.66
C LYS A 38 -4.99 -19.57 -15.81
N LYS A 39 -6.31 -19.73 -16.00
CA LYS A 39 -7.05 -19.05 -17.07
C LYS A 39 -6.68 -17.54 -17.06
N PRO A 40 -6.37 -16.93 -18.22
CA PRO A 40 -6.13 -15.49 -18.29
C PRO A 40 -7.30 -14.70 -17.71
N LEU A 41 -7.02 -13.63 -16.97
CA LEU A 41 -8.04 -12.73 -16.43
C LEU A 41 -8.83 -12.09 -17.58
N GLU A 42 -10.15 -12.00 -17.42
CA GLU A 42 -11.03 -11.31 -18.36
C GLU A 42 -10.80 -9.79 -18.30
N LEU A 43 -11.21 -9.06 -19.35
CA LEU A 43 -11.08 -7.60 -19.42
C LEU A 43 -11.66 -6.89 -18.18
N LYS A 44 -12.84 -7.31 -17.71
CA LYS A 44 -13.49 -6.69 -16.55
C LYS A 44 -12.71 -6.92 -15.26
N GLU A 45 -12.16 -8.12 -15.08
CA GLU A 45 -11.43 -8.51 -13.87
C GLU A 45 -10.10 -7.76 -13.76
N ARG A 46 -9.38 -7.62 -14.87
CA ARG A 46 -8.08 -6.94 -14.84
C ARG A 46 -8.19 -5.43 -14.64
N ARG A 47 -9.27 -4.78 -15.11
CA ARG A 47 -9.45 -3.32 -14.99
C ARG A 47 -9.45 -2.80 -13.56
N VAL A 48 -9.86 -3.65 -12.60
CA VAL A 48 -9.95 -3.28 -11.19
C VAL A 48 -8.69 -3.61 -10.40
N LEU A 49 -7.67 -4.20 -11.02
CA LEU A 49 -6.37 -4.48 -10.41
C LEU A 49 -5.36 -3.39 -10.79
N PRO A 50 -4.48 -2.95 -9.86
CA PRO A 50 -3.42 -2.02 -10.21
C PRO A 50 -2.60 -2.51 -11.41
N LEU A 51 -2.37 -1.60 -12.35
CA LEU A 51 -1.66 -1.83 -13.62
C LEU A 51 -2.20 -3.02 -14.41
N PHE A 52 -3.52 -3.18 -14.38
CA PHE A 52 -4.23 -4.29 -15.01
C PHE A 52 -3.79 -5.68 -14.53
N GLY A 53 -3.25 -5.78 -13.32
CA GLY A 53 -2.74 -7.02 -12.73
C GLY A 53 -1.39 -7.47 -13.26
N GLU A 54 -0.70 -6.67 -14.08
CA GLU A 54 0.66 -6.90 -14.58
C GLU A 54 0.88 -8.30 -15.23
N ALA A 55 -0.20 -8.91 -15.72
CA ALA A 55 -0.19 -10.23 -16.35
C ALA A 55 -0.01 -10.14 -17.88
N GLY A 56 0.42 -11.26 -18.47
CA GLY A 56 0.46 -11.40 -19.93
C GLY A 56 -0.91 -11.12 -20.56
N LYS A 57 -0.92 -10.37 -21.65
CA LYS A 57 -2.14 -9.92 -22.33
C LYS A 57 -2.57 -10.92 -23.40
N THR A 58 -3.87 -11.13 -23.56
CA THR A 58 -4.42 -11.84 -24.73
C THR A 58 -4.45 -10.93 -25.97
N SER A 59 -4.65 -11.49 -27.17
CA SER A 59 -4.78 -10.68 -28.40
C SER A 59 -5.95 -9.70 -28.31
N GLU A 60 -7.10 -10.13 -27.81
CA GLU A 60 -8.28 -9.26 -27.59
C GLU A 60 -7.96 -8.07 -26.69
N GLN A 61 -7.18 -8.31 -25.63
CA GLN A 61 -6.77 -7.28 -24.70
C GLN A 61 -5.80 -6.27 -25.32
N ILE A 62 -4.87 -6.75 -26.15
CA ILE A 62 -3.96 -5.90 -26.91
C ILE A 62 -4.76 -5.04 -27.89
N ASP A 63 -5.72 -5.63 -28.61
CA ASP A 63 -6.58 -4.91 -29.56
C ASP A 63 -7.41 -3.83 -28.86
N HIS A 64 -7.94 -4.12 -27.66
CA HIS A 64 -8.67 -3.14 -26.85
C HIS A 64 -7.76 -1.96 -26.44
N GLU A 65 -6.53 -2.23 -25.98
CA GLU A 65 -5.57 -1.19 -25.62
C GLU A 65 -5.15 -0.36 -26.85
N ILE A 66 -4.87 -0.99 -28.00
CA ILE A 66 -4.54 -0.28 -29.25
C ILE A 66 -5.69 0.63 -29.69
N LYS A 67 -6.93 0.15 -29.62
CA LYS A 67 -8.11 0.95 -29.96
C LYS A 67 -8.26 2.14 -29.02
N PHE A 68 -8.21 1.91 -27.70
CA PHE A 68 -8.26 2.98 -26.71
C PHE A 68 -7.15 4.02 -26.95
N LEU A 69 -5.95 3.53 -27.24
CA LEU A 69 -4.83 4.39 -27.56
C LEU A 69 -5.17 5.23 -28.80
N SER A 70 -5.57 4.64 -29.91
CA SER A 70 -5.90 5.38 -31.14
C SER A 70 -7.00 6.43 -30.94
N GLU A 71 -8.02 6.13 -30.12
CA GLU A 71 -9.08 7.09 -29.76
C GLU A 71 -8.53 8.31 -29.02
N CYS A 72 -7.57 8.12 -28.11
CA CYS A 72 -6.94 9.23 -27.41
C CYS A 72 -6.06 10.09 -28.33
N ASP A 73 -5.33 9.49 -29.29
CA ASP A 73 -4.53 10.27 -30.27
C ASP A 73 -5.39 11.19 -31.14
N ARG A 74 -6.67 10.84 -31.32
CA ARG A 74 -7.63 11.66 -32.07
C ARG A 74 -8.31 12.73 -31.23
N SER A 75 -8.31 12.57 -29.91
CA SER A 75 -9.14 13.37 -29.00
C SER A 75 -8.33 14.33 -28.12
N PHE A 76 -7.03 14.07 -27.97
CA PHE A 76 -6.12 14.87 -27.15
C PHE A 76 -4.91 15.30 -27.98
N SER A 77 -4.27 16.40 -27.57
CA SER A 77 -3.09 16.92 -28.27
C SER A 77 -1.85 16.06 -28.02
N SER A 78 -1.82 15.33 -26.90
CA SER A 78 -0.74 14.39 -26.57
C SER A 78 -1.19 13.28 -25.62
N ARG A 79 -0.40 12.21 -25.56
CA ARG A 79 -0.56 11.12 -24.57
C ARG A 79 -0.40 11.58 -23.13
N THR A 80 0.48 12.55 -22.88
CA THR A 80 0.67 13.14 -21.56
C THR A 80 -0.58 13.90 -21.12
N GLU A 81 -1.17 14.71 -22.00
CA GLU A 81 -2.44 15.40 -21.74
C GLU A 81 -3.57 14.41 -21.44
N ALA A 82 -3.73 13.38 -22.28
CA ALA A 82 -4.71 12.33 -22.06
C ALA A 82 -4.48 11.63 -20.70
N SER A 83 -3.23 11.27 -20.37
CA SER A 83 -2.88 10.63 -19.11
C SER A 83 -3.30 11.48 -17.91
N ASN A 84 -2.99 12.78 -17.94
CA ASN A 84 -3.38 13.72 -16.89
C ASN A 84 -4.90 13.85 -16.78
N PHE A 85 -5.62 13.86 -17.90
CA PHE A 85 -7.08 13.86 -17.92
C PHE A 85 -7.67 12.62 -17.24
N PHE A 86 -7.18 11.43 -17.58
CA PHE A 86 -7.65 10.18 -16.97
C PHE A 86 -7.32 10.09 -15.48
N ALA A 87 -6.14 10.55 -15.06
CA ALA A 87 -5.77 10.64 -13.64
C ALA A 87 -6.67 11.61 -12.87
N ALA A 88 -6.94 12.81 -13.43
CA ALA A 88 -7.84 13.78 -12.81
C ALA A 88 -9.25 13.21 -12.62
N ARG A 89 -9.81 12.55 -13.65
CA ARG A 89 -11.10 11.84 -13.51
C ARG A 89 -11.02 10.72 -12.48
N ALA A 90 -9.92 9.98 -12.42
CA ALA A 90 -9.75 8.89 -11.45
C ALA A 90 -9.82 9.40 -10.00
N TRP A 91 -9.20 10.55 -9.71
CA TRP A 91 -9.30 11.20 -8.41
C TRP A 91 -10.74 11.61 -8.07
N GLU A 92 -11.51 12.14 -9.03
CA GLU A 92 -12.94 12.45 -8.81
C GLU A 92 -13.73 11.19 -8.40
N TYR A 93 -13.58 10.09 -9.12
CA TYR A 93 -14.24 8.82 -8.75
C TYR A 93 -13.76 8.27 -7.41
N LEU A 94 -12.49 8.50 -7.04
CA LEU A 94 -11.97 8.11 -5.73
C LEU A 94 -12.64 8.90 -4.61
N GLN A 95 -12.84 10.21 -4.79
CA GLN A 95 -13.58 11.05 -3.83
C GLN A 95 -15.05 10.63 -3.69
N GLU A 96 -15.66 10.11 -4.76
CA GLU A 96 -17.01 9.53 -4.75
C GLU A 96 -17.07 8.11 -4.15
N GLY A 97 -15.92 7.51 -3.79
CA GLY A 97 -15.82 6.14 -3.27
C GLY A 97 -15.93 5.05 -4.34
N ALA A 98 -15.93 5.41 -5.63
CA ALA A 98 -16.03 4.48 -6.76
C ALA A 98 -14.65 3.86 -7.11
N LEU A 99 -14.12 3.04 -6.19
CA LEU A 99 -12.74 2.52 -6.25
C LEU A 99 -12.41 1.71 -7.51
N ASP A 100 -13.34 0.89 -8.00
CA ASP A 100 -13.14 0.11 -9.23
C ASP A 100 -12.97 1.01 -10.45
N THR A 101 -13.80 2.05 -10.54
CA THR A 101 -13.74 3.03 -11.63
C THR A 101 -12.49 3.89 -11.53
N ALA A 102 -12.14 4.34 -10.31
CA ALA A 102 -10.90 5.07 -10.07
C ALA A 102 -9.67 4.24 -10.47
N CYS A 103 -9.60 2.98 -10.02
CA CYS A 103 -8.53 2.04 -10.38
C CYS A 103 -8.37 1.94 -11.90
N TYR A 104 -9.48 1.70 -12.62
CA TYR A 104 -9.44 1.58 -14.06
C TYR A 104 -8.91 2.85 -14.72
N ARG A 105 -9.34 4.03 -14.25
CA ARG A 105 -8.89 5.31 -14.84
C ARG A 105 -7.42 5.61 -14.54
N PHE A 106 -6.91 5.31 -13.35
CA PHE A 106 -5.48 5.40 -13.10
C PHE A 106 -4.68 4.40 -13.94
N ASN A 107 -5.20 3.19 -14.17
CA ASN A 107 -4.58 2.22 -15.06
C ASN A 107 -4.50 2.74 -16.52
N LEU A 108 -5.55 3.42 -16.99
CA LEU A 108 -5.51 4.09 -18.31
C LEU A 108 -4.52 5.26 -18.33
N ALA A 109 -4.43 6.04 -17.25
CA ALA A 109 -3.43 7.11 -17.13
C ALA A 109 -2.01 6.55 -17.24
N HIS A 110 -1.71 5.45 -16.55
CA HIS A 110 -0.45 4.73 -16.67
C HIS A 110 -0.20 4.21 -18.10
N LEU A 111 -1.21 3.59 -18.73
CA LEU A 111 -1.09 3.07 -20.10
C LEU A 111 -0.74 4.16 -21.12
N LEU A 112 -1.23 5.38 -20.88
CA LEU A 112 -0.94 6.56 -21.73
C LEU A 112 0.43 7.17 -21.43
N ASN A 113 0.87 7.17 -20.17
CA ASN A 113 2.15 7.70 -19.74
C ASN A 113 2.61 6.99 -18.47
N ASP A 114 3.61 6.14 -18.61
CA ASP A 114 4.19 5.36 -17.51
C ASP A 114 5.04 6.21 -16.55
N LYS A 115 5.23 7.50 -16.84
CA LYS A 115 5.88 8.48 -15.95
C LYS A 115 4.90 9.41 -15.25
N ASN A 116 3.59 9.17 -15.37
CA ASN A 116 2.60 9.95 -14.63
C ASN A 116 2.55 9.51 -13.16
N VAL A 117 3.09 10.34 -12.25
CA VAL A 117 3.11 10.07 -10.81
C VAL A 117 1.70 9.85 -10.23
N GLU A 118 0.70 10.59 -10.74
CA GLU A 118 -0.69 10.54 -10.25
C GLU A 118 -1.31 9.17 -10.46
N ALA A 119 -0.92 8.47 -11.53
CA ALA A 119 -1.39 7.11 -11.79
C ALA A 119 -0.94 6.16 -10.68
N TYR A 120 0.33 6.23 -10.27
CA TYR A 120 0.87 5.35 -9.23
C TYR A 120 0.41 5.76 -7.84
N TRP A 121 0.37 7.07 -7.56
CA TRP A 121 -0.14 7.57 -6.30
C TRP A 121 -1.60 7.16 -6.11
N GLY A 122 -2.45 7.44 -7.09
CA GLY A 122 -3.85 7.07 -7.08
C GLY A 122 -4.09 5.57 -6.94
N LEU A 123 -3.34 4.73 -7.66
CA LEU A 123 -3.42 3.26 -7.48
C LEU A 123 -2.97 2.81 -6.09
N GLY A 124 -2.00 3.50 -5.50
CA GLY A 124 -1.59 3.31 -4.11
C GLY A 124 -2.72 3.60 -3.12
N VAL A 125 -3.39 4.75 -3.27
CA VAL A 125 -4.54 5.15 -2.43
C VAL A 125 -5.72 4.21 -2.62
N VAL A 126 -6.05 3.81 -3.85
CA VAL A 126 -7.10 2.81 -4.10
C VAL A 126 -6.78 1.49 -3.39
N SER A 127 -5.53 1.04 -3.46
CA SER A 127 -5.10 -0.20 -2.82
C SER A 127 -5.12 -0.10 -1.29
N TYR A 128 -4.74 1.06 -0.74
CA TYR A 128 -4.87 1.37 0.69
C TYR A 128 -6.32 1.29 1.17
N GLN A 129 -7.25 1.92 0.45
CA GLN A 129 -8.68 1.89 0.81
C GLN A 129 -9.31 0.50 0.70
N ARG A 130 -8.71 -0.39 -0.08
CA ARG A 130 -9.09 -1.82 -0.17
C ARG A 130 -8.34 -2.71 0.82
N GLU A 131 -7.55 -2.12 1.71
CA GLU A 131 -6.69 -2.84 2.67
C GLU A 131 -5.69 -3.79 2.00
N ASN A 132 -5.38 -3.58 0.73
CA ASN A 132 -4.35 -4.31 0.01
C ASN A 132 -3.01 -3.60 0.18
N TRP A 133 -2.43 -3.79 1.36
CA TRP A 133 -1.21 -3.09 1.80
C TRP A 133 0.00 -3.36 0.91
N THR A 134 0.10 -4.57 0.35
CA THR A 134 1.19 -4.96 -0.56
C THR A 134 1.14 -4.17 -1.87
N ASP A 135 -0.04 -4.06 -2.49
CA ASP A 135 -0.20 -3.25 -3.70
C ASP A 135 -0.08 -1.76 -3.38
N ALA A 136 -0.60 -1.29 -2.24
CA ALA A 136 -0.47 0.10 -1.81
C ALA A 136 1.01 0.51 -1.72
N LYS A 137 1.82 -0.27 -1.00
CA LYS A 137 3.27 -0.06 -0.90
C LYS A 137 3.91 -0.08 -2.28
N ARG A 138 3.64 -1.10 -3.11
CA ARG A 138 4.24 -1.23 -4.45
C ARG A 138 3.95 -0.01 -5.33
N MET A 139 2.72 0.47 -5.34
CA MET A 139 2.31 1.59 -6.20
C MET A 139 2.86 2.93 -5.69
N LEU A 140 2.77 3.23 -4.39
CA LEU A 140 3.33 4.46 -3.84
C LEU A 140 4.86 4.52 -4.02
N SER A 141 5.57 3.40 -3.81
CA SER A 141 7.02 3.32 -4.08
C SER A 141 7.37 3.61 -5.55
N ARG A 142 6.54 3.16 -6.52
CA ARG A 142 6.74 3.52 -7.93
C ARG A 142 6.56 5.02 -8.17
N GLY A 143 5.57 5.64 -7.53
CA GLY A 143 5.40 7.09 -7.58
C GLY A 143 6.62 7.85 -7.06
N ILE A 144 7.18 7.43 -5.92
CA ILE A 144 8.37 8.05 -5.31
C ILE A 144 9.61 7.90 -6.21
N ASN A 145 9.75 6.79 -6.93
CA ASN A 145 10.83 6.64 -7.89
C ASN A 145 10.76 7.63 -9.07
N ILE A 146 9.59 8.24 -9.32
CA ILE A 146 9.38 9.27 -10.34
C ILE A 146 9.51 10.67 -9.72
N GLN A 147 8.93 10.88 -8.54
CA GLN A 147 9.00 12.13 -7.78
C GLN A 147 9.36 11.84 -6.32
N ASN A 148 10.66 11.85 -6.04
CA ASN A 148 11.21 11.51 -4.73
C ASN A 148 10.97 12.59 -3.66
N ASP A 149 10.74 13.84 -4.07
CA ASP A 149 10.56 15.00 -3.18
C ASP A 149 9.09 15.41 -3.00
N ASN A 150 8.15 14.56 -3.42
CA ASN A 150 6.72 14.80 -3.18
C ASN A 150 6.37 14.44 -1.73
N VAL A 151 6.28 15.46 -0.86
CA VAL A 151 6.02 15.34 0.59
C VAL A 151 4.79 14.52 0.90
N ALA A 152 3.67 14.80 0.22
CA ALA A 152 2.42 14.10 0.47
C ALA A 152 2.53 12.61 0.13
N LEU A 153 3.18 12.27 -0.99
CA LEU A 153 3.41 10.90 -1.40
C LEU A 153 4.37 10.15 -0.46
N LEU A 154 5.43 10.81 0.03
CA LEU A 154 6.32 10.26 1.06
C LEU A 154 5.57 9.92 2.35
N VAL A 155 4.69 10.83 2.78
CA VAL A 155 3.87 10.65 3.99
C VAL A 155 2.83 9.55 3.80
N ASP A 156 2.19 9.45 2.64
CA ASP A 156 1.25 8.37 2.32
C ASP A 156 1.94 6.99 2.35
N LEU A 157 3.15 6.86 1.77
CA LEU A 157 3.90 5.61 1.86
C LEU A 157 4.29 5.29 3.31
N SER A 158 4.73 6.29 4.09
CA SER A 158 5.03 6.07 5.51
C SER A 158 3.82 5.58 6.31
N THR A 159 2.61 6.01 5.93
CA THR A 159 1.36 5.55 6.53
C THR A 159 1.13 4.07 6.26
N VAL A 160 1.38 3.64 5.01
CA VAL A 160 1.32 2.21 4.64
C VAL A 160 2.35 1.39 5.41
N ASP A 161 3.57 1.90 5.53
CA ASP A 161 4.66 1.21 6.24
C ASP A 161 4.37 1.07 7.74
N LEU A 162 3.87 2.12 8.40
CA LEU A 162 3.41 2.05 9.80
C LEU A 162 2.27 1.04 9.97
N LYS A 163 1.34 0.96 9.01
CA LYS A 163 0.26 -0.03 9.04
C LYS A 163 0.78 -1.45 8.86
N LEU A 164 1.71 -1.67 7.93
CA LEU A 164 2.37 -2.97 7.73
C LEU A 164 3.14 -3.41 8.97
N TYR A 165 3.87 -2.49 9.61
CA TYR A 165 4.53 -2.74 10.89
C TYR A 165 3.52 -3.18 11.95
N ALA A 166 2.39 -2.47 12.11
CA ALA A 166 1.37 -2.82 13.09
C ALA A 166 0.76 -4.23 12.85
N LEU A 167 0.69 -4.67 11.60
CA LEU A 167 0.13 -5.99 11.23
C LEU A 167 1.14 -7.13 11.34
N THR A 168 2.42 -6.86 11.05
CA THR A 168 3.44 -7.91 10.86
C THR A 168 4.56 -7.88 11.90
N ASN A 169 4.70 -6.77 12.63
CA ASN A 169 5.78 -6.46 13.56
C ASN A 169 7.19 -6.55 12.93
N ARG A 170 7.31 -6.39 11.61
CA ARG A 170 8.58 -6.37 10.89
C ARG A 170 9.25 -5.01 11.03
N LYS A 171 10.42 -4.98 11.67
CA LYS A 171 11.14 -3.73 11.95
C LYS A 171 11.53 -2.97 10.68
N GLU A 172 11.72 -3.69 9.57
CA GLU A 172 12.04 -3.12 8.27
C GLU A 172 10.98 -2.12 7.82
N ASP A 173 9.69 -2.43 8.03
CA ASP A 173 8.60 -1.51 7.68
C ASP A 173 8.64 -0.25 8.57
N LEU A 174 8.97 -0.39 9.87
CA LEU A 174 9.11 0.76 10.78
C LEU A 174 10.31 1.65 10.42
N ASP A 175 11.44 1.04 10.06
CA ASP A 175 12.65 1.74 9.64
C ASP A 175 12.45 2.49 8.31
N GLU A 176 11.71 1.90 7.36
CA GLU A 176 11.34 2.54 6.10
C GLU A 176 10.42 3.75 6.33
N ALA A 177 9.39 3.61 7.17
CA ALA A 177 8.53 4.74 7.56
C ALA A 177 9.37 5.89 8.15
N GLY A 178 10.32 5.59 9.03
CA GLY A 178 11.21 6.58 9.63
C GLY A 178 12.08 7.33 8.62
N LYS A 179 12.62 6.64 7.61
CA LYS A 179 13.38 7.28 6.52
C LYS A 179 12.52 8.22 5.69
N LEU A 180 11.31 7.78 5.33
CA LEU A 180 10.36 8.57 4.55
C LEU A 180 9.91 9.82 5.30
N LEU A 181 9.57 9.69 6.59
CA LEU A 181 9.14 10.80 7.42
C LEU A 181 10.25 11.81 7.70
N LYS A 182 11.48 11.32 7.89
CA LYS A 182 12.66 12.19 7.97
C LYS A 182 12.82 13.00 6.68
N HIS A 183 12.76 12.35 5.52
CA HIS A 183 12.88 13.04 4.25
C HIS A 183 11.74 14.05 4.03
N ALA A 184 10.50 13.65 4.31
CA ALA A 184 9.33 14.52 4.21
C ALA A 184 9.45 15.77 5.11
N THR A 185 9.97 15.63 6.33
CA THR A 185 10.14 16.76 7.26
C THR A 185 11.33 17.65 6.96
N GLU A 186 12.38 17.13 6.31
CA GLU A 186 13.47 17.94 5.75
C GLU A 186 12.97 18.83 4.60
N LEU A 187 11.99 18.36 3.83
CA LEU A 187 11.36 19.10 2.74
C LEU A 187 10.28 20.08 3.24
N ASP A 188 9.37 19.60 4.09
CA ASP A 188 8.29 20.37 4.68
C ASP A 188 7.88 19.82 6.05
N SER A 189 8.28 20.53 7.10
CA SER A 189 7.90 20.20 8.48
C SER A 189 6.46 20.60 8.84
N THR A 190 5.73 21.30 7.97
CA THR A 190 4.36 21.78 8.24
C THR A 190 3.26 20.85 7.71
N TYR A 191 3.64 19.70 7.11
CA TYR A 191 2.68 18.69 6.70
C TYR A 191 2.11 17.93 7.91
N ALA A 192 0.88 18.27 8.30
CA ALA A 192 0.26 17.82 9.55
C ALA A 192 0.22 16.29 9.72
N LEU A 193 -0.13 15.55 8.66
CA LEU A 193 -0.14 14.08 8.68
C LEU A 193 1.27 13.50 8.88
N GLY A 194 2.31 14.15 8.36
CA GLY A 194 3.70 13.76 8.56
C GLY A 194 4.12 13.88 10.02
N GLN A 195 3.73 14.97 10.68
CA GLN A 195 3.96 15.15 12.12
C GLN A 195 3.20 14.11 12.95
N TYR A 196 1.93 13.82 12.60
CA TYR A 196 1.17 12.77 13.25
C TYR A 196 1.80 11.37 13.08
N ASN A 197 2.26 11.04 11.87
CA ASN A 197 2.95 9.77 11.62
C ASN A 197 4.29 9.66 12.35
N LEU A 198 5.03 10.76 12.55
CA LEU A 198 6.20 10.78 13.42
C LEU A 198 5.82 10.47 14.88
N ALA A 199 4.67 10.95 15.35
CA ALA A 199 4.19 10.59 16.67
C ALA A 199 3.97 9.06 16.81
N LEU A 200 3.32 8.45 15.81
CA LEU A 200 3.11 7.00 15.74
C LEU A 200 4.44 6.24 15.67
N LEU A 201 5.38 6.68 14.84
CA LEU A 201 6.72 6.09 14.73
C LEU A 201 7.42 6.07 16.09
N HIS A 202 7.50 7.21 16.76
CA HIS A 202 8.19 7.33 18.05
C HIS A 202 7.48 6.57 19.18
N TYR A 203 6.15 6.45 19.14
CA TYR A 203 5.42 5.58 20.07
C TYR A 203 5.85 4.11 19.93
N ASN A 204 5.98 3.63 18.69
CA ASN A 204 6.40 2.26 18.37
C ASN A 204 7.89 2.02 18.66
N LEU A 205 8.73 3.05 18.55
CA LEU A 205 10.13 3.03 19.01
C LEU A 205 10.27 3.10 20.54
N ASN A 206 9.15 3.20 21.28
CA ASN A 206 9.12 3.37 22.73
C ASN A 206 9.82 4.65 23.21
N GLU A 207 9.64 5.73 22.46
CA GLU A 207 10.13 7.09 22.74
C GLU A 207 8.94 8.04 23.00
N PRO A 208 8.23 7.91 24.14
CA PRO A 208 6.97 8.61 24.38
C PRO A 208 7.11 10.14 24.43
N GLU A 209 8.26 10.67 24.86
CA GLU A 209 8.52 12.12 24.89
C GLU A 209 8.48 12.71 23.48
N LYS A 210 9.20 12.09 22.53
CA LYS A 210 9.17 12.52 21.12
C LYS A 210 7.80 12.28 20.51
N SER A 211 7.14 11.18 20.85
CA SER A 211 5.79 10.89 20.38
C SER A 211 4.82 12.04 20.73
N TRP A 212 4.84 12.52 21.97
CA TRP A 212 4.06 13.69 22.38
C TRP A 212 4.46 14.98 21.66
N GLU A 213 5.77 15.22 21.50
CA GLU A 213 6.27 16.39 20.78
C GLU A 213 5.67 16.45 19.36
N TYR A 214 5.76 15.36 18.61
CA TYR A 214 5.26 15.27 17.24
C TYR A 214 3.73 15.27 17.18
N LEU A 215 3.05 14.65 18.14
CA LEU A 215 1.60 14.67 18.23
C LEU A 215 1.09 16.11 18.41
N HIS A 216 1.73 16.89 19.28
CA HIS A 216 1.36 18.29 19.49
C HIS A 216 1.68 19.18 18.28
N LYS A 217 2.79 18.94 17.58
CA LYS A 217 3.08 19.63 16.31
C LYS A 217 1.99 19.35 15.28
N GLY A 218 1.64 18.08 15.07
CA GLY A 218 0.57 17.68 14.15
C GLY A 218 -0.78 18.28 14.53
N ARG A 219 -1.15 18.21 15.80
CA ARG A 219 -2.36 18.80 16.37
C ARG A 219 -2.47 20.31 16.12
N ALA A 220 -1.36 21.03 16.25
CA ALA A 220 -1.34 22.49 16.04
C ALA A 220 -1.53 22.88 14.57
N LEU A 221 -1.11 22.01 13.65
CA LEU A 221 -1.28 22.19 12.20
C LEU A 221 -2.69 21.81 11.74
N ASP A 222 -3.16 20.63 12.15
CA ASP A 222 -4.51 20.15 11.86
C ASP A 222 -5.00 19.21 12.97
N PHE A 223 -5.96 19.70 13.75
CA PHE A 223 -6.59 18.93 14.83
C PHE A 223 -7.46 17.78 14.30
N SER A 224 -8.01 17.90 13.08
CA SER A 224 -8.95 16.91 12.53
C SER A 224 -8.30 15.55 12.26
N LEU A 225 -6.97 15.52 12.11
CA LEU A 225 -6.19 14.29 11.91
C LEU A 225 -5.90 13.52 13.22
N MET A 226 -6.28 14.07 14.37
CA MET A 226 -6.00 13.44 15.66
C MET A 226 -6.89 12.22 15.90
N ASN A 227 -6.24 11.08 16.15
CA ASN A 227 -6.92 9.88 16.65
C ASN A 227 -6.87 9.85 18.19
N LEU A 228 -8.03 10.03 18.83
CA LEU A 228 -8.13 10.03 20.29
C LEU A 228 -7.81 8.68 20.93
N ASP A 229 -8.01 7.56 20.23
CA ASP A 229 -7.61 6.24 20.73
C ASP A 229 -6.08 6.17 20.85
N PHE A 230 -5.35 6.74 19.89
CA PHE A 230 -3.89 6.85 19.97
C PHE A 230 -3.45 7.77 21.11
N VAL A 231 -4.15 8.88 21.34
CA VAL A 231 -3.88 9.79 22.48
C VAL A 231 -3.96 9.02 23.80
N GLU A 232 -5.00 8.20 24.00
CA GLU A 232 -5.16 7.41 25.22
C GLU A 232 -4.07 6.34 25.38
N LEU A 233 -3.66 5.68 24.29
CA LEU A 233 -2.53 4.75 24.29
C LEU A 233 -1.22 5.44 24.70
N LEU A 234 -0.98 6.65 24.19
CA LEU A 234 0.21 7.42 24.52
C LEU A 234 0.16 7.94 25.97
N LYS A 235 -1.00 8.42 26.45
CA LYS A 235 -1.23 8.81 27.86
C LYS A 235 -0.95 7.67 28.83
N ALA A 236 -1.31 6.44 28.47
CA ALA A 236 -1.03 5.25 29.27
C ALA A 236 0.48 4.95 29.40
N LYS A 237 1.30 5.37 28.43
CA LYS A 237 2.77 5.29 28.52
C LYS A 237 3.39 6.47 29.25
N MET A 238 2.93 7.68 28.96
CA MET A 238 3.39 8.91 29.59
C MET A 238 2.26 9.95 29.57
N PRO A 239 1.95 10.63 30.69
CA PRO A 239 0.99 11.73 30.71
C PRO A 239 1.35 12.83 29.71
N ASP A 240 0.34 13.52 29.18
CA ASP A 240 0.56 14.64 28.25
C ASP A 240 1.41 15.74 28.90
N PRO A 241 2.64 16.02 28.41
CA PRO A 241 3.52 17.02 28.99
C PRO A 241 3.00 18.46 28.86
N GLN A 242 2.08 18.73 27.92
CA GLN A 242 1.44 20.04 27.76
C GLN A 242 0.10 20.14 28.51
N GLY A 243 -0.43 19.02 29.03
CA GLY A 243 -1.72 18.98 29.72
C GLY A 243 -2.92 19.40 28.86
N PHE A 244 -2.80 19.31 27.53
CA PHE A 244 -3.88 19.62 26.60
C PHE A 244 -4.94 18.53 26.61
N PHE A 245 -4.52 17.26 26.58
CA PHE A 245 -5.38 16.09 26.67
C PHE A 245 -5.50 15.63 28.12
N LYS A 246 -6.63 15.95 28.75
CA LYS A 246 -6.96 15.56 30.14
C LYS A 246 -7.54 14.16 30.20
#